data_AF-A0A7Y5MP90-F1
#
_entry.id   AF-A0A7Y5MP90-F1
#
_cell.length_a   1.000
_cell.length_b   1.000
_cell.length_c   1.000
_cell.angle_alpha   90.00
_cell.angle_beta   90.00
_cell.angle_gamma   90.00
#
_symmetry.space_group_name_H-M   'P 1'
#
loop_
_entity.id
_entity.type
_entity.pdbx_description
1 polymer ?
#
loop_
_entity_poly.entity_id
_entity_poly.type
_entity_poly.pdbx_seq_one_letter_code
_entity_poly.pdbx_strand_id
1 'polypeptide(L)' 'DKLTETSVRLLQEKGFEVWTWTVDEAKDWRRVVDLGVHGIITNKPGELLDWLKGQGLK' A
#
# COMPACT_ATOMS: atom_id res chain seq x y z
N ASP A 1 -9.84 -5.65 12.51
CA ASP A 1 -9.42 -4.24 12.37
C ASP A 1 -8.83 -3.96 11.01
N LYS A 2 -9.22 -2.85 10.40
CA LYS A 2 -8.75 -2.45 9.05
C LYS A 2 -7.64 -1.41 9.20
N LEU A 3 -6.62 -1.48 8.35
CA LEU A 3 -5.62 -0.40 8.21
C LEU A 3 -6.34 0.92 7.88
N THR A 4 -6.12 1.96 8.68
CA THR A 4 -6.71 3.29 8.53
C THR A 4 -5.65 4.36 8.31
N GLU A 5 -6.03 5.48 7.73
CA GLU A 5 -5.12 6.59 7.45
C GLU A 5 -4.50 7.14 8.74
N THR A 6 -5.32 7.28 9.79
CA THR A 6 -4.85 7.72 11.12
C THR A 6 -3.77 6.78 11.67
N SER A 7 -3.97 5.46 11.56
CA SER A 7 -2.97 4.50 12.06
C SER A 7 -1.66 4.57 11.27
N VAL A 8 -1.73 4.77 9.95
CA VAL A 8 -0.55 4.91 9.09
C VAL A 8 0.21 6.18 9.45
N ARG A 9 -0.47 7.34 9.51
CA ARG A 9 0.14 8.62 9.87
C ARG A 9 0.84 8.58 11.23
N LEU A 10 0.18 8.04 12.26
CA LEU A 10 0.76 7.94 13.60
C LEU A 10 2.03 7.09 13.67
N LEU A 11 2.12 6.02 12.86
CA LEU A 11 3.32 5.20 12.78
C LEU A 11 4.45 5.94 12.05
N GLN A 12 4.12 6.63 10.98
CA GLN A 12 5.08 7.43 10.21
C GLN A 12 5.65 8.59 11.01
N GLU A 13 4.82 9.31 11.77
CA GLU A 13 5.26 10.39 12.67
C GLU A 13 6.25 9.89 13.75
N LYS A 14 6.19 8.60 14.09
CA LYS A 14 7.12 7.94 15.01
C LYS A 14 8.37 7.37 14.31
N GLY A 15 8.52 7.59 13.01
CA GLY A 15 9.66 7.13 12.21
C GLY A 15 9.56 5.67 11.75
N PHE A 16 8.38 5.05 11.80
CA PHE A 16 8.19 3.69 11.29
C PHE A 16 7.69 3.68 9.85
N GLU A 17 8.24 2.78 9.05
CA GLU A 17 7.66 2.42 7.76
C GLU A 17 6.46 1.49 7.94
N VAL A 18 5.46 1.63 7.06
CA VAL A 18 4.25 0.80 7.10
C VAL A 18 4.19 -0.06 5.85
N TRP A 19 4.30 -1.37 6.05
CA TRP A 19 4.23 -2.40 5.01
C TRP A 19 2.97 -3.24 5.22
N THR A 20 2.21 -3.50 4.16
CA THR A 20 0.94 -4.26 4.24
C THR A 20 1.00 -5.56 3.44
N TRP A 21 0.34 -6.60 3.95
CA TRP A 21 0.29 -7.93 3.37
C TRP A 21 -1.09 -8.57 3.58
N THR A 22 -1.52 -9.57 2.81
CA THR A 22 -1.14 -9.80 1.41
C THR A 22 -2.23 -9.16 0.54
N VAL A 23 -1.87 -8.20 -0.30
CA VAL A 23 -2.86 -7.44 -1.08
C VAL A 23 -2.77 -7.86 -2.53
N ASP A 24 -3.79 -8.55 -3.04
CA ASP A 24 -3.79 -9.17 -4.39
C ASP A 24 -4.84 -8.58 -5.35
N GLU A 25 -5.69 -7.68 -4.88
CA GLU A 25 -6.75 -7.07 -5.66
C GLU A 25 -6.44 -5.60 -6.00
N ALA A 26 -6.65 -5.20 -7.26
CA ALA A 26 -6.40 -3.83 -7.71
C ALA A 26 -7.21 -2.76 -6.95
N LYS A 27 -8.43 -3.09 -6.50
CA LYS A 27 -9.24 -2.18 -5.67
C LYS A 27 -8.58 -1.91 -4.32
N ASP A 28 -7.91 -2.92 -3.76
CA ASP A 28 -7.22 -2.81 -2.48
C ASP A 28 -5.83 -2.19 -2.65
N TRP A 29 -5.15 -2.38 -3.77
CA TRP A 29 -3.93 -1.64 -4.11
C TRP A 29 -4.18 -0.14 -4.11
N ARG A 30 -5.23 0.33 -4.80
CA ARG A 30 -5.65 1.74 -4.73
C ARG A 30 -5.83 2.18 -3.30
N ARG A 31 -6.65 1.45 -2.54
CA ARG A 31 -6.97 1.78 -1.15
C ARG A 31 -5.71 1.94 -0.30
N VAL A 32 -4.78 0.98 -0.33
CA VAL A 32 -3.59 1.04 0.54
C VAL A 32 -2.55 2.06 0.07
N VAL A 33 -2.46 2.32 -1.24
CA VAL A 33 -1.68 3.44 -1.78
C VAL A 33 -2.23 4.78 -1.30
N ASP A 34 -3.56 4.96 -1.35
CA ASP A 34 -4.21 6.19 -0.88
C ASP A 34 -4.04 6.38 0.65
N LEU A 35 -3.87 5.28 1.39
CA LEU A 35 -3.51 5.32 2.81
C LEU A 35 -2.04 5.71 3.07
N GLY A 36 -1.19 5.77 2.05
CA GLY A 36 0.21 6.18 2.15
C GLY A 36 1.13 5.10 2.71
N VAL A 37 0.86 3.81 2.49
CA VAL A 37 1.78 2.73 2.89
C VAL A 37 3.11 2.83 2.12
N HIS A 38 4.20 2.37 2.73
CA HIS A 38 5.53 2.36 2.13
C HIS A 38 5.73 1.17 1.20
N GLY A 39 5.06 0.05 1.50
CA GLY A 39 5.22 -1.19 0.74
C GLY A 39 3.97 -2.04 0.75
N ILE A 40 3.76 -2.74 -0.37
CA ILE A 40 2.71 -3.74 -0.55
C ILE A 40 3.39 -5.08 -0.80
N ILE A 41 3.06 -6.05 0.04
CA ILE A 41 3.44 -7.45 -0.13
C ILE A 41 2.27 -8.15 -0.84
N THR A 42 2.53 -8.76 -1.99
CA THR A 42 1.52 -9.36 -2.88
C THR A 42 2.01 -10.69 -3.45
N ASN A 43 1.08 -11.60 -3.74
CA ASN A 43 1.33 -12.79 -4.54
C ASN A 43 1.38 -12.48 -6.05
N LYS A 44 1.05 -11.26 -6.45
CA LYS A 44 0.95 -10.81 -7.85
C LYS A 44 1.89 -9.63 -8.16
N PRO A 45 3.20 -9.78 -7.99
CA PRO A 45 4.15 -8.67 -8.13
C PRO A 45 4.14 -8.07 -9.55
N GLY A 46 3.98 -8.87 -10.60
CA GLY A 46 3.91 -8.37 -11.97
C GLY A 46 2.68 -7.50 -12.23
N GLU A 47 1.49 -7.98 -11.85
CA GLU A 47 0.24 -7.22 -11.99
C GLU A 47 0.27 -5.91 -11.18
N LEU A 48 0.80 -5.95 -9.96
CA LEU A 48 0.95 -4.76 -9.13
C LEU A 48 1.91 -3.74 -9.76
N LEU A 49 3.05 -4.19 -10.29
CA LEU A 49 4.03 -3.30 -10.94
C LEU A 49 3.42 -2.60 -12.17
N ASP A 50 2.69 -3.33 -13.01
CA ASP A 50 2.06 -2.74 -14.18
C ASP A 50 0.93 -1.78 -13.79
N TRP A 51 0.18 -2.12 -12.73
CA TRP A 51 -0.82 -1.22 -12.18
C TRP A 51 -0.20 0.07 -11.63
N LEU A 52 0.89 -0.01 -10.85
CA LEU A 52 1.60 1.16 -10.29
C LEU A 52 2.11 2.09 -11.40
N LYS A 53 2.74 1.53 -12.45
CA LYS A 53 3.17 2.30 -13.63
C LYS A 53 1.99 3.00 -14.29
N GLY A 54 0.86 2.32 -14.43
CA GLY A 54 -0.38 2.90 -14.97
C GLY A 54 -0.93 4.06 -14.12
N GLN A 55 -0.57 4.14 -12.84
CA GLN A 55 -0.90 5.26 -11.95
C GLN A 55 0.18 6.36 -11.90
N GLY A 56 1.29 6.21 -12.64
CA GLY A 56 2.44 7.11 -12.55
C GLY A 56 3.25 6.95 -11.26
N LEU A 57 3.08 5.82 -10.56
CA LEU A 57 3.79 5.48 -9.34
C LEU A 57 4.98 4.56 -9.65
N LYS A 58 5.93 4.49 -8.72
CA LYS A 58 7.13 3.66 -8.80
C LYS A 58 7.13 2.61 -7.71
#